data_AF-A0A5S5MCR7-F1
#
_entry.id   AF-A0A5S5MCR7-F1
#
_cell.length_a   1.000
_cell.length_b   1.000
_cell.length_c   1.000
_cell.angle_alpha   90.00
_cell.angle_beta   90.00
_cell.angle_gamma   90.00
#
_symmetry.space_group_name_H-M   'P 1'
#
loop_
_entity.id
_entity.type
_entity.pdbx_description
1 polymer ?
#
loop_
_entity_poly.entity_id
_entity_poly.type
_entity_poly.pdbx_seq_one_letter_code
_entity_poly.pdbx_strand_id
1 'polypeptide(L)'
;MDDLKRLQLSEFSWKIEEYHRNLKQFCGVERSHVRAAKAQRNHIGLAIRTFLRFSVFSFKTGLSCFELKYRIIRDAVRKYMEHPAWTFEATA
;
A
#
# COMPACT_ATOMS: atom_id res chain seq x y z
N MET A 1 35.70 11.02 -7.55
CA MET A 1 34.23 11.10 -7.44
C MET A 1 33.93 12.28 -6.54
N ASP A 2 33.19 13.25 -7.04
CA ASP A 2 32.83 14.47 -6.31
C ASP A 2 31.86 14.17 -5.15
N ASP A 3 31.94 14.95 -4.07
CA ASP A 3 31.17 14.69 -2.84
C ASP A 3 29.67 14.93 -3.02
N LEU A 4 29.29 15.88 -3.87
CA LEU A 4 27.89 16.10 -4.24
C LEU A 4 27.32 14.85 -4.94
N LYS A 5 28.12 14.21 -5.79
CA LYS A 5 27.71 12.99 -6.49
C LYS A 5 27.54 11.80 -5.55
N ARG A 6 28.35 11.72 -4.48
CA ARG A 6 28.17 10.70 -3.43
C ARG A 6 26.87 10.92 -2.66
N LEU A 7 26.55 12.17 -2.32
CA LEU A 7 25.32 12.50 -1.61
C LEU A 7 24.08 12.11 -2.44
N GLN A 8 24.05 12.45 -3.73
CA GLN A 8 22.96 12.09 -4.62
C GLN A 8 22.73 10.56 -4.71
N LEU A 9 23.80 9.77 -4.79
CA LEU A 9 23.69 8.31 -4.81
C LEU A 9 23.18 7.74 -3.49
N SER A 10 23.56 8.34 -2.37
CA SER A 10 23.02 7.99 -1.06
C SER A 10 21.51 8.24 -1.02
N GLU A 11 21.04 9.41 -1.47
CA GLU A 11 19.61 9.73 -1.53
C GLU A 11 18.81 8.76 -2.40
N PHE A 12 19.33 8.38 -3.58
CA PHE A 12 18.69 7.37 -4.42
C PHE A 12 18.64 5.99 -3.77
N SER A 13 19.66 5.62 -3.01
CA SER A 13 19.66 4.36 -2.27
C SER A 13 18.61 4.37 -1.15
N TRP A 14 18.44 5.49 -0.46
CA TRP A 14 17.37 5.63 0.52
C TRP A 14 15.97 5.50 -0.08
N LYS A 15 15.78 5.93 -1.34
CA LYS A 15 14.48 5.80 -2.03
C LYS A 15 14.07 4.34 -2.26
N ILE A 16 15.02 3.42 -2.42
CA ILE A 16 14.67 1.98 -2.54
C ILE A 16 14.19 1.42 -1.20
N GLU A 17 14.72 1.89 -0.08
CA GLU A 17 14.26 1.47 1.25
C GLU A 17 12.87 2.02 1.56
N GLU A 18 12.63 3.29 1.20
CA GLU A 18 11.31 3.91 1.31
C GLU A 18 10.26 3.14 0.48
N TYR A 19 10.61 2.75 -0.75
CA TYR A 19 9.78 1.90 -1.58
C TYR A 19 9.43 0.56 -0.89
N HIS A 20 10.44 -0.18 -0.42
CA HIS A 20 10.21 -1.48 0.23
C HIS A 20 9.39 -1.35 1.51
N ARG A 21 9.62 -0.30 2.31
CA ARG A 21 8.85 -0.02 3.53
C ARG A 21 7.37 0.20 3.21
N ASN A 22 7.08 1.05 2.23
CA ASN A 22 5.70 1.33 1.81
C ASN A 22 5.01 0.08 1.23
N LEU A 23 5.74 -0.71 0.44
CA LEU A 23 5.22 -1.94 -0.16
C LEU A 23 4.82 -2.97 0.91
N LYS A 24 5.63 -3.14 1.97
CA LYS A 24 5.32 -4.01 3.11
C LYS A 24 4.15 -3.51 3.94
N GLN A 25 4.21 -2.24 4.38
CA GLN A 25 3.25 -1.68 5.33
C GLN A 25 1.86 -1.46 4.70
N PHE A 26 1.82 -0.91 3.49
CA PHE A 26 0.56 -0.45 2.88
C PHE A 26 0.00 -1.41 1.84
N CYS A 27 0.85 -2.17 1.15
CA CYS A 27 0.41 -3.08 0.08
C CYS A 27 0.44 -4.57 0.47
N GLY A 28 0.99 -4.91 1.64
CA GLY A 28 0.90 -6.27 2.20
C GLY A 28 1.65 -7.34 1.40
N VAL A 29 2.73 -6.97 0.69
CA VAL A 29 3.49 -7.89 -0.19
C VAL A 29 3.95 -9.17 0.51
N GLU A 30 4.23 -9.11 1.82
CA GLU A 30 4.70 -10.24 2.64
C GLU A 30 3.58 -10.99 3.38
N ARG A 31 2.31 -10.57 3.25
CA ARG A 31 1.17 -11.13 4.00
C ARG A 31 0.52 -12.35 3.34
N SER A 32 1.02 -12.80 2.20
CA SER A 32 0.48 -13.98 1.54
C SER A 32 1.09 -15.26 2.12
N HIS A 33 0.24 -16.12 2.67
CA HIS A 33 0.63 -17.43 3.20
C HIS A 33 0.47 -18.59 2.19
N VAL A 34 0.18 -18.28 0.92
CA VAL A 34 -0.01 -19.30 -0.13
C VAL A 34 1.30 -20.03 -0.43
N ARG A 35 1.21 -21.34 -0.71
CA ARG A 35 2.39 -22.19 -1.01
C ARG A 35 2.66 -22.39 -2.49
N ALA A 36 1.63 -22.22 -3.34
CA ALA A 36 1.78 -22.35 -4.78
C ALA A 36 2.60 -21.18 -5.36
N ALA A 37 3.68 -21.48 -6.08
CA ALA A 37 4.58 -20.47 -6.63
C ALA A 37 3.87 -19.46 -7.55
N LYS A 38 2.88 -19.92 -8.34
CA LYS A 38 2.06 -19.03 -9.19
C LYS A 38 1.27 -18.02 -8.36
N ALA A 39 0.62 -18.49 -7.28
CA ALA A 39 -0.16 -17.63 -6.40
C ALA A 39 0.74 -16.61 -5.66
N GLN A 40 1.93 -17.03 -5.22
CA GLN A 40 2.92 -16.13 -4.61
C GLN A 40 3.34 -15.01 -5.57
N ARG A 41 3.72 -15.36 -6.81
CA ARG A 41 4.08 -14.36 -7.84
C ARG A 41 2.93 -13.41 -8.15
N ASN A 42 1.71 -13.93 -8.24
CA ASN A 42 0.52 -13.11 -8.47
C ASN A 42 0.29 -12.12 -7.32
N HIS A 43 0.41 -12.57 -6.06
CA HIS A 43 0.28 -11.70 -4.88
C HIS A 43 1.33 -10.59 -4.88
N ILE A 44 2.60 -10.93 -5.13
CA ILE A 44 3.69 -9.94 -5.21
C ILE A 44 3.40 -8.92 -6.34
N GLY A 45 3.00 -9.40 -7.52
CA GLY A 45 2.66 -8.52 -8.64
C GLY A 45 1.49 -7.58 -8.35
N LEU A 46 0.44 -8.08 -7.66
CA LEU A 46 -0.70 -7.26 -7.24
C LEU A 46 -0.32 -6.23 -6.18
N ALA A 47 0.55 -6.59 -5.23
CA ALA A 47 1.06 -5.64 -4.23
C ALA A 47 1.86 -4.51 -4.89
N ILE A 48 2.74 -4.83 -5.84
CA ILE A 48 3.51 -3.82 -6.61
C ILE A 48 2.56 -2.93 -7.43
N ARG A 49 1.55 -3.53 -8.08
CA ARG A 49 0.55 -2.76 -8.83
C ARG A 49 -0.24 -1.81 -7.92
N THR A 50 -0.57 -2.24 -6.71
CA THR A 50 -1.25 -1.41 -5.71
C THR A 50 -0.38 -0.23 -5.31
N PHE A 51 0.92 -0.46 -5.04
CA PHE A 51 1.87 0.60 -4.76
C PHE A 51 1.93 1.63 -5.90
N LEU A 52 2.05 1.19 -7.16
CA LEU A 52 2.05 2.10 -8.31
C LEU A 52 0.79 2.97 -8.38
N ARG A 53 -0.38 2.38 -8.11
CA ARG A 53 -1.65 3.13 -8.09
C ARG A 53 -1.68 4.16 -6.97
N PHE A 54 -1.22 3.79 -5.77
CA PHE A 54 -1.10 4.72 -4.65
C PHE A 54 -0.12 5.84 -4.95
N SER A 55 1.06 5.55 -5.51
CA SER A 55 2.06 6.55 -5.87
C SER A 55 1.52 7.55 -6.90
N VAL A 56 0.91 7.08 -7.99
CA VAL A 56 0.31 7.98 -9.00
C VAL A 56 -0.77 8.87 -8.38
N PHE A 57 -1.62 8.31 -7.52
CA PHE A 57 -2.69 9.09 -6.90
C PHE A 57 -2.14 10.06 -5.83
N SER A 58 -1.13 9.64 -5.08
CA SER A 58 -0.38 10.46 -4.12
C SER A 58 0.24 11.67 -4.82
N PHE A 59 0.91 11.49 -5.95
CA PHE A 59 1.44 12.60 -6.75
C PHE A 59 0.37 13.58 -7.21
N LYS A 60 -0.83 13.08 -7.53
CA LYS A 60 -1.95 13.94 -7.98
C LYS A 60 -2.64 14.69 -6.84
N THR A 61 -2.59 14.18 -5.62
CA THR A 61 -3.42 14.68 -4.50
C THR A 61 -2.62 15.20 -3.32
N GLY A 62 -1.31 14.94 -3.26
CA GLY A 62 -0.45 15.23 -2.12
C GLY A 62 -0.67 14.31 -0.92
N LEU A 63 -1.54 13.29 -1.01
CA LEU A 63 -1.85 12.39 0.10
C LEU A 63 -0.79 11.32 0.29
N SER A 64 -0.50 10.94 1.53
CA SER A 64 0.44 9.87 1.85
C SER A 64 -0.13 8.48 1.52
N CYS A 65 0.73 7.49 1.28
CA CYS A 65 0.28 6.09 1.09
C CYS A 65 -0.54 5.56 2.28
N PHE A 66 -0.22 6.02 3.50
CA PHE A 66 -1.00 5.75 4.70
C PHE A 66 -2.44 6.25 4.53
N GLU A 67 -2.60 7.55 4.22
CA GLU A 67 -3.92 8.17 4.11
C GLU A 67 -4.75 7.54 2.98
N LEU A 68 -4.10 7.21 1.85
CA LEU A 68 -4.77 6.54 0.73
C LEU A 68 -5.35 5.18 1.12
N LYS A 69 -4.60 4.37 1.88
CA LYS A 69 -5.10 3.08 2.36
C LYS A 69 -6.27 3.26 3.32
N TYR A 70 -6.14 4.15 4.32
CA TYR A 70 -7.16 4.34 5.35
C TYR A 70 -8.42 5.01 4.82
N ARG A 71 -8.29 5.87 3.81
CA ARG A 71 -9.44 6.47 3.14
C ARG A 71 -10.34 5.42 2.48
N ILE A 72 -9.77 4.44 1.78
CA ILE A 72 -10.54 3.34 1.18
C ILE A 72 -11.36 2.61 2.24
N ILE A 73 -10.73 2.27 3.37
CA ILE A 73 -11.39 1.54 4.46
C ILE A 73 -12.49 2.39 5.10
N ARG A 74 -12.19 3.65 5.45
CA ARG A 74 -13.18 4.55 6.06
C ARG A 74 -14.36 4.82 5.14
N ASP A 75 -14.11 5.04 3.86
CA ASP A 75 -15.17 5.29 2.89
C ASP A 75 -16.04 4.04 2.69
N ALA A 76 -15.45 2.84 2.70
CA ALA A 76 -16.20 1.59 2.65
C ALA A 76 -17.07 1.38 3.90
N VAL A 77 -16.51 1.61 5.10
CA VAL A 77 -17.25 1.50 6.37
C VAL A 77 -18.39 2.51 6.43
N ARG A 78 -18.14 3.77 6.06
CA ARG A 78 -19.19 4.81 6.03
C ARG A 78 -20.34 4.41 5.12
N LYS A 79 -20.04 3.97 3.89
CA LYS A 79 -21.06 3.49 2.95
C LYS A 79 -21.86 2.30 3.47
N TYR A 80 -21.20 1.37 4.17
CA TYR A 80 -21.88 0.24 4.78
C TYR A 80 -22.82 0.67 5.90
N MET A 81 -22.41 1.62 6.75
CA MET A 81 -23.25 2.14 7.83
C MET A 81 -24.46 2.92 7.30
N GLU A 82 -24.33 3.61 6.16
CA GLU A 82 -25.44 4.29 5.48
C GLU A 82 -26.46 3.29 4.89
N HIS A 83 -25.97 2.16 4.37
CA HIS A 83 -26.78 1.15 3.69
C HIS A 83 -26.34 -0.28 4.09
N PRO A 84 -26.69 -0.74 5.30
CA PRO A 84 -26.26 -2.05 5.78
C PRO A 84 -26.96 -3.16 5.00
N ALA A 85 -26.19 -4.01 4.33
CA ALA A 85 -26.71 -5.20 3.64
C ALA A 85 -27.07 -6.32 4.63
N TRP A 86 -26.37 -6.37 5.77
CA TRP A 86 -26.60 -7.35 6.83
C TRP A 86 -26.62 -6.66 8.19
N THR A 87 -27.73 -6.78 8.89
CA THR A 87 -27.87 -6.36 10.28
C THR A 87 -27.73 -7.61 11.12
N PHE A 88 -26.64 -7.73 11.87
CA PHE A 88 -26.49 -8.77 12.88
C PHE A 88 -27.13 -8.27 14.17
N GLU A 89 -27.82 -9.17 14.89
CA GLU A 89 -28.26 -8.87 16.24
C GLU A 89 -27.04 -8.69 17.14
N ALA A 90 -27.15 -7.79 18.13
CA ALA A 90 -26.09 -7.59 19.11
C ALA A 90 -25.83 -8.92 19.83
N THR A 91 -24.58 -9.41 19.78
CA THR A 91 -24.17 -10.51 20.64
C THR A 91 -24.23 -10.02 22.08
N ALA A 92 -25.21 -10.53 22.82
CA ALA A 92 -25.47 -10.22 24.23
C ALA A 92 -24.25 -10.46 25.12
#